data_AF-A0A847L739-F1
#
_entry.id   AF-A0A847L739-F1
#
_cell.length_a   1.000
_cell.length_b   1.000
_cell.length_c   1.000
_cell.angle_alpha   90.00
_cell.angle_beta   90.00
_cell.angle_gamma   90.00
#
_symmetry.space_group_name_H-M   'P 1'
#
loop_
_entity.id
_entity.type
_entity.pdbx_description
1 polymer ?
#
loop_
_entity_poly.entity_id
_entity_poly.type
_entity_poly.pdbx_seq_one_letter_code
_entity_poly.pdbx_strand_id
1 'polypeptide(L)'
;MKEFYLVRKINKIIPSKSKREIVTKMREIDWNSKSDNKDYMHVYAFWRNKKSNIKIRYENEIEFVNDLIKYNQIVKVSFWNYFAAYIVDFFEKSSNHHKPAMN
;
A
#
# COMPACT_ATOMS: atom_id res chain seq x y z
N MET A 1 5.72 15.18 -8.81
CA MET A 1 5.39 15.48 -7.40
C MET A 1 5.22 14.16 -6.65
N LYS A 2 5.70 14.02 -5.41
CA LYS A 2 5.54 12.78 -4.63
C LYS A 2 4.12 12.70 -4.07
N GLU A 3 3.46 11.58 -4.27
CA GLU A 3 2.12 11.30 -3.76
C GLU A 3 2.18 10.27 -2.64
N PHE A 4 1.17 10.24 -1.78
CA PHE A 4 1.10 9.34 -0.63
C PHE A 4 -0.21 8.58 -0.68
N TYR A 5 -0.13 7.27 -0.49
CA TYR A 5 -1.27 6.37 -0.58
C TYR A 5 -1.39 5.52 0.68
N LEU A 6 -2.49 5.65 1.42
CA LEU A 6 -2.85 4.73 2.48
C LEU A 6 -3.39 3.45 1.85
N VAL A 7 -2.69 2.33 2.01
CA VAL A 7 -3.16 1.01 1.58
C VAL A 7 -3.92 0.39 2.75
N ARG A 8 -5.24 0.28 2.61
CA ARG A 8 -6.11 -0.10 3.74
C ARG A 8 -5.82 -1.49 4.30
N LYS A 9 -5.56 -2.46 3.42
CA LYS A 9 -5.31 -3.86 3.80
C LYS A 9 -4.20 -4.00 4.84
N ILE A 10 -3.15 -3.20 4.71
CA ILE A 10 -1.95 -3.25 5.57
C ILE A 10 -1.83 -2.03 6.49
N ASN A 11 -2.85 -1.15 6.48
CA ASN A 11 -2.88 0.12 7.18
C ASN A 11 -1.57 0.93 7.09
N LYS A 12 -0.94 0.96 5.90
CA LYS A 12 0.37 1.58 5.70
C LYS A 12 0.30 2.67 4.65
N ILE A 13 0.96 3.79 4.92
CA ILE A 13 1.12 4.87 3.94
C ILE A 13 2.35 4.57 3.08
N ILE A 14 2.14 4.49 1.77
CA ILE A 14 3.18 4.26 0.78
C ILE A 14 3.41 5.55 0.00
N PRO A 15 4.62 6.13 0.07
CA PRO A 15 4.99 7.25 -0.79
C PRO A 15 5.32 6.72 -2.20
N SER A 16 4.92 7.44 -3.24
CA SER A 16 5.16 7.06 -4.63
C SER A 16 5.32 8.28 -5.54
N LYS A 17 6.11 8.15 -6.62
CA LYS A 17 6.24 9.15 -7.69
C LYS A 17 5.38 8.80 -8.91
N SER A 18 4.89 7.55 -9.01
CA SER A 18 4.06 7.10 -10.14
C SER A 18 3.06 6.01 -9.76
N LYS A 19 2.08 5.76 -10.63
CA LYS A 19 1.14 4.64 -10.47
C LYS A 19 1.85 3.28 -10.54
N ARG A 20 2.86 3.15 -11.38
CA ARG A 20 3.70 1.95 -11.45
C ARG A 20 4.43 1.69 -10.14
N GLU A 21 5.03 2.73 -9.54
CA GLU A 21 5.79 2.59 -8.29
C GLU A 21 4.91 2.18 -7.10
N ILE A 22 3.65 2.63 -7.03
CA ILE A 22 2.74 2.17 -5.96
C ILE A 22 2.39 0.69 -6.13
N VAL A 23 2.16 0.22 -7.37
CA VAL A 23 1.94 -1.21 -7.64
C VAL A 23 3.18 -2.03 -7.24
N THR A 24 4.37 -1.58 -7.63
CA THR A 24 5.64 -2.23 -7.26
C THR A 24 5.78 -2.38 -5.75
N LYS A 25 5.52 -1.32 -4.98
CA LYS A 25 5.64 -1.35 -3.51
C LYS A 25 4.56 -2.19 -2.85
N MET A 26 3.32 -2.15 -3.36
CA MET A 26 2.26 -3.02 -2.87
C MET A 26 2.61 -4.50 -3.10
N ARG A 27 3.11 -4.84 -4.30
CA ARG A 27 3.61 -6.19 -4.63
C ARG A 27 4.75 -6.62 -3.72
N GLU A 28 5.73 -5.74 -3.49
CA GLU A 28 6.86 -6.02 -2.59
C GLU A 28 6.39 -6.37 -1.18
N ILE A 29 5.41 -5.63 -0.65
CA ILE A 29 4.87 -5.85 0.69
C ILE A 29 4.00 -7.11 0.75
N ASP A 30 3.10 -7.30 -0.20
CA ASP A 30 2.14 -8.40 -0.16
C ASP A 30 2.81 -9.73 -0.53
N TRP A 31 3.74 -9.74 -1.50
CA TRP A 31 4.24 -10.93 -2.19
C TRP A 31 5.76 -11.10 -2.13
N ASN A 32 6.49 -10.28 -1.36
CA ASN A 32 7.95 -10.37 -1.20
C ASN A 32 8.71 -10.43 -2.54
N SER A 33 8.25 -9.65 -3.53
CA SER A 33 8.84 -9.57 -4.87
C SER A 33 8.85 -10.86 -5.69
N LYS A 34 8.07 -11.88 -5.33
CA LYS A 34 8.07 -13.21 -6.00
C LYS A 34 7.45 -13.25 -7.41
N SER A 35 7.03 -12.11 -7.98
CA SER A 35 6.40 -12.01 -9.31
C SER A 35 6.70 -10.66 -9.95
N ASP A 36 6.23 -10.39 -11.16
CA ASP A 36 6.21 -9.03 -11.69
C ASP A 36 4.91 -8.27 -11.28
N ASN A 37 4.80 -7.01 -11.72
CA ASN A 37 3.60 -6.21 -11.45
C ASN A 37 2.37 -6.73 -12.18
N LYS A 38 2.53 -7.32 -13.37
CA LYS A 38 1.41 -7.79 -14.20
C LYS A 38 0.73 -8.99 -13.53
N ASP A 39 1.52 -9.96 -13.08
CA ASP A 39 1.05 -11.12 -12.33
C ASP A 39 0.36 -10.69 -11.04
N TYR A 40 0.99 -9.77 -10.30
CA TYR A 40 0.42 -9.25 -9.06
C TYR A 40 -0.93 -8.57 -9.30
N MET A 41 -1.04 -7.67 -10.29
CA MET A 41 -2.28 -6.98 -10.60
C MET A 41 -3.38 -7.95 -11.04
N HIS A 42 -3.04 -8.92 -11.88
CA HIS A 42 -3.99 -9.94 -12.34
C HIS A 42 -4.56 -10.74 -11.18
N VAL A 43 -3.70 -11.28 -10.31
CA VAL A 43 -4.17 -12.09 -9.17
C VAL A 43 -4.91 -11.22 -8.14
N TYR A 44 -4.44 -10.00 -7.88
CA TYR A 44 -5.14 -9.06 -7.01
C TYR A 44 -6.56 -8.77 -7.51
N ALA A 45 -6.71 -8.41 -8.79
CA ALA A 45 -7.98 -8.13 -9.42
C ALA A 45 -8.89 -9.37 -9.43
N PHE A 46 -8.37 -10.54 -9.78
CA PHE A 46 -9.11 -11.81 -9.76
C PHE A 46 -9.76 -12.06 -8.39
N TRP A 47 -8.96 -11.99 -7.31
CA TRP A 47 -9.49 -12.23 -5.96
C TRP A 47 -10.50 -11.19 -5.51
N ARG A 48 -10.27 -9.91 -5.84
CA ARG A 48 -11.18 -8.83 -5.46
C ARG A 48 -12.48 -8.87 -6.24
N ASN A 49 -12.42 -9.07 -7.55
CA ASN A 49 -13.62 -9.19 -8.39
C ASN A 49 -14.44 -10.44 -8.01
N LYS A 50 -13.79 -11.52 -7.55
CA LYS A 50 -14.50 -12.72 -7.07
C LYS A 50 -15.16 -12.53 -5.70
N LYS A 51 -14.50 -11.81 -4.78
CA LYS A 51 -14.97 -11.62 -3.40
C LYS A 51 -15.92 -10.44 -3.21
N SER A 52 -16.01 -9.55 -4.20
CA SER A 52 -16.79 -8.33 -4.13
C SER A 52 -17.32 -7.98 -5.51
N ASN A 53 -18.49 -7.34 -5.58
CA ASN A 53 -19.13 -6.94 -6.84
C ASN A 53 -18.45 -5.71 -7.49
N ILE A 54 -17.12 -5.66 -7.44
CA ILE A 54 -16.28 -4.60 -8.00
C ILE A 54 -15.55 -5.15 -9.22
N LYS A 55 -15.24 -4.25 -10.17
CA LYS A 55 -14.46 -4.59 -11.36
C LYS A 55 -13.19 -3.75 -11.37
N ILE A 56 -12.07 -4.40 -11.03
CA ILE A 56 -10.72 -3.83 -11.13
C ILE A 56 -10.11 -4.28 -12.46
N ARG A 57 -9.71 -3.31 -13.28
CA ARG A 57 -8.90 -3.52 -14.49
C ARG A 57 -7.44 -3.70 -14.12
N TYR A 58 -6.77 -4.69 -14.71
CA TYR A 58 -5.41 -5.08 -14.32
C TYR A 58 -4.42 -5.06 -15.48
N GLU A 59 -4.88 -4.74 -16.69
CA GLU A 59 -4.11 -4.72 -17.92
C GLU A 59 -3.12 -3.54 -17.96
N ASN A 60 -3.38 -2.50 -17.16
CA ASN A 60 -2.60 -1.26 -17.12
C ASN A 60 -2.45 -0.76 -15.68
N GLU A 61 -1.23 -0.40 -15.25
CA GLU A 61 -0.99 0.05 -13.87
C GLU A 61 -1.75 1.33 -13.50
N ILE A 62 -2.00 2.22 -14.47
CA ILE A 62 -2.73 3.47 -14.23
C ILE A 62 -4.20 3.16 -13.94
N GLU A 63 -4.84 2.37 -14.80
CA GLU A 63 -6.24 1.98 -14.62
C GLU A 63 -6.44 1.17 -13.34
N PHE A 64 -5.53 0.23 -13.09
CA PHE A 64 -5.53 -0.59 -11.87
C PHE A 64 -5.53 0.29 -10.62
N VAL A 65 -4.58 1.23 -10.52
CA VAL A 65 -4.50 2.09 -9.34
C VAL A 65 -5.71 3.03 -9.24
N ASN A 66 -6.23 3.53 -10.35
CA ASN A 66 -7.43 4.36 -10.33
C ASN A 66 -8.66 3.58 -9.84
N ASP A 67 -8.80 2.32 -10.24
CA ASP A 67 -9.85 1.43 -9.75
C ASP A 67 -9.65 1.13 -8.25
N LEU A 68 -8.42 0.93 -7.78
CA LEU A 68 -8.14 0.77 -6.35
C LEU A 68 -8.55 2.00 -5.52
N ILE A 69 -8.36 3.20 -6.06
CA ILE A 69 -8.81 4.44 -5.41
C ILE A 69 -10.33 4.53 -5.43
N LYS A 70 -10.95 4.29 -6.59
CA LYS A 70 -12.41 4.32 -6.78
C LYS A 70 -13.14 3.40 -5.80
N TYR A 71 -12.60 2.20 -5.56
CA TYR A 71 -13.18 1.21 -4.65
C TYR A 71 -12.58 1.27 -3.23
N ASN A 72 -11.97 2.40 -2.86
CA ASN A 72 -11.41 2.66 -1.53
C ASN A 72 -10.40 1.60 -1.03
N GLN A 73 -9.80 0.79 -1.89
CA GLN A 73 -8.77 -0.18 -1.51
C GLN A 73 -7.48 0.53 -1.11
N ILE A 74 -7.20 1.65 -1.76
CA ILE A 74 -6.18 2.63 -1.36
C ILE A 74 -6.79 4.03 -1.34
N VAL A 75 -6.22 4.92 -0.54
CA VAL A 75 -6.68 6.31 -0.43
C VAL A 75 -5.49 7.25 -0.62
N LYS A 76 -5.64 8.27 -1.46
CA LYS A 76 -4.62 9.32 -1.58
C LYS A 76 -4.67 10.18 -0.31
N VAL A 77 -3.53 10.34 0.36
CA VAL A 77 -3.41 11.12 1.60
C VAL A 77 -2.45 12.28 1.41
N SER A 78 -2.58 13.31 2.25
CA SER A 78 -1.67 14.44 2.26
C SER A 78 -0.32 14.06 2.87
N PHE A 79 0.69 14.89 2.60
CA PHE A 79 2.01 14.77 3.23
C PHE A 79 1.95 14.80 4.76
N TRP A 80 1.07 15.63 5.34
CA TRP A 80 0.90 15.74 6.79
C TRP A 80 0.44 14.43 7.44
N ASN A 81 -0.43 13.67 6.78
CA ASN A 81 -0.85 12.35 7.26
C ASN A 81 0.32 11.35 7.26
N TYR A 82 1.17 11.40 6.22
CA TYR A 82 2.39 10.60 6.18
C TYR A 82 3.37 10.99 7.29
N PHE A 83 3.58 12.30 7.48
CA PHE A 83 4.49 12.82 8.51
C PHE A 83 4.03 12.43 9.91
N ALA A 84 2.74 12.56 10.23
CA ALA A 84 2.19 12.14 11.51
C ALA A 84 2.39 10.64 11.77
N ALA A 85 2.08 9.78 10.79
CA ALA A 85 2.30 8.34 10.91
C ALA A 85 3.78 7.99 11.13
N TYR A 86 4.69 8.67 10.41
CA TYR A 86 6.13 8.48 10.57
C TYR A 86 6.61 8.85 11.98
N ILE A 87 6.12 9.96 12.55
CA ILE A 87 6.48 10.40 13.89
C ILE A 87 5.98 9.41 14.95
N VAL A 88 4.74 8.91 14.82
CA VAL A 88 4.19 7.89 15.72
C VAL A 88 5.03 6.61 15.68
N ASP A 89 5.31 6.08 14.49
CA ASP A 89 6.16 4.89 14.32
C ASP A 89 7.57 5.07 14.91
N PHE A 90 8.14 6.28 14.79
CA PHE A 90 9.45 6.62 15.33
C PHE A 90 9.46 6.62 16.86
N PHE A 91 8.47 7.23 17.50
CA PHE A 91 8.35 7.24 18.96
C PHE A 91 8.01 5.87 19.54
N GLU A 92 7.18 5.08 18.85
CA GLU A 92 6.83 3.72 19.27
C GLU A 92 8.04 2.77 19.23
N LYS A 93 8.90 2.90 18.22
CA LYS A 93 10.18 2.18 18.16
C LYS A 93 11.18 2.65 19.22
N SER A 94 11.23 3.95 19.50
CA SER A 94 12.11 4.52 20.53
C SER A 94 11.71 4.04 21.94
N SER A 95 10.40 3.98 22.23
CA SER A 95 9.87 3.52 23.52
C SER A 95 10.16 2.03 23.79
N ASN A 96 10.09 1.17 22.76
CA ASN A 96 10.33 -0.27 22.91
C ASN A 96 11.81 -0.66 23.11
N HIS A 97 12.77 0.25 22.93
CA HIS A 97 14.18 0.03 23.28
C HIS A 97 14.52 0.33 24.76
N HIS A 98 13.51 0.57 25.59
CA HIS A 98 13.67 0.83 27.04
C HIS A 98 12.99 -0.21 27.93
N LYS A 99 12.98 -1.49 27.51
CA LYS A 99 12.79 -2.60 28.46
C LYS A 99 14.15 -3.23 28.76
N PRO A 100 14.79 -2.96 29.92
CA PRO A 100 15.90 -3.80 30.36
C PRO A 100 15.35 -5.22 30.53
N ALA A 101 16.08 -6.21 30.01
CA ALA A 101 15.83 -7.59 30.34
C ALA A 101 16.00 -7.76 31.85
N MET A 102 14.90 -7.79 32.59
CA MET A 102 14.89 -8.27 33.97
C MET A 102 14.92 -9.80 33.89
N ASN A 103 16.13 -10.34 34.04
CA ASN A 103 16.35 -11.69 34.54
C ASN A 103 16.41 -11.64 36.07
#